data_AF-A0A353CDR5-F1
#
_entry.id   AF-A0A353CDR5-F1
#
_cell.length_a   1.000
_cell.length_b   1.000
_cell.length_c   1.000
_cell.angle_alpha   90.00
_cell.angle_beta   90.00
_cell.angle_gamma   90.00
#
_symmetry.space_group_name_H-M   'P 1'
#
loop_
_entity.id
_entity.type
_entity.pdbx_description
1 polymer ?
#
loop_
_entity_poly.entity_id
_entity_poly.type
_entity_poly.pdbx_seq_one_letter_code
_entity_poly.pdbx_strand_id
1 'polypeptide(L)' 'MNNGISMIETLRDFVLKANELGIEYMVTGSFAMSAYGEIRFTRDIDVVVQITKKDVPRITRKFETEYY' A
#
# COMPACT_ATOMS: atom_id res chain seq x y z
N MET A 1 -23.27 7.78 3.75
CA MET A 1 -22.43 7.30 4.87
C MET A 1 -21.11 6.87 4.27
N ASN A 2 -20.00 7.53 4.61
CA ASN A 2 -18.68 7.08 4.20
C ASN A 2 -18.47 5.70 4.84
N ASN A 3 -18.70 4.63 4.09
CA ASN A 3 -18.19 3.33 4.46
C ASN A 3 -16.68 3.46 4.35
N GLY A 4 -16.01 3.71 5.48
CA GLY A 4 -14.56 3.75 5.52
C GLY A 4 -14.03 2.49 4.85
N ILE A 5 -13.19 2.66 3.84
CA ILE A 5 -12.56 1.56 3.12
C ILE A 5 -11.80 0.71 4.16
N SER A 6 -12.06 -0.59 4.18
CA SER A 6 -11.38 -1.50 5.11
C SER A 6 -9.89 -1.60 4.80
N MET A 7 -9.07 -1.97 5.78
CA MET A 7 -7.63 -2.20 5.58
C MET A 7 -7.34 -3.15 4.41
N ILE A 8 -8.18 -4.18 4.22
CA ILE A 8 -8.04 -5.14 3.11
C ILE A 8 -8.36 -4.49 1.76
N GLU A 9 -9.36 -3.63 1.69
CA GLU A 9 -9.69 -2.90 0.46
C GLU A 9 -8.62 -1.86 0.14
N THR A 10 -8.06 -1.18 1.15
CA THR A 10 -6.90 -0.28 0.98
C THR A 10 -5.69 -1.05 0.44
N LEU A 11 -5.37 -2.22 0.99
CA LEU A 11 -4.29 -3.06 0.47
C LEU A 11 -4.55 -3.49 -0.97
N ARG A 12 -5.80 -3.86 -1.30
CA ARG A 12 -6.20 -4.25 -2.66
C ARG A 12 -6.03 -3.10 -3.65
N ASP A 13 -6.45 -1.89 -3.28
CA ASP A 13 -6.26 -0.69 -4.11
C ASP A 13 -4.77 -0.43 -4.38
N PHE A 14 -3.94 -0.48 -3.33
CA PHE A 14 -2.49 -0.34 -3.47
C PHE A 14 -1.90 -1.37 -4.44
N VAL A 15 -2.24 -2.66 -4.27
CA VAL A 15 -1.75 -3.77 -5.10
C VAL A 15 -2.11 -3.55 -6.57
N LEU A 16 -3.35 -3.13 -6.86
CA LEU A 16 -3.79 -2.85 -8.23
C LEU A 16 -3.00 -1.69 -8.84
N LYS A 17 -2.92 -0.55 -8.12
CA LYS A 17 -2.17 0.63 -8.58
C LYS A 17 -0.68 0.33 -8.79
N ALA A 18 -0.05 -0.44 -7.89
CA ALA A 18 1.35 -0.82 -8.00
C ALA A 18 1.62 -1.77 -9.18
N ASN A 19 0.75 -2.76 -9.40
CA ASN A 19 0.85 -3.68 -10.53
C ASN A 19 0.67 -2.96 -11.86
N GLU A 20 -0.27 -2.02 -11.97
CA GLU A 20 -0.46 -1.19 -13.16
C GLU A 20 0.78 -0.33 -13.49
N LEU A 21 1.50 0.13 -12.46
CA LEU A 21 2.73 0.88 -12.62
C LEU A 21 3.95 -0.01 -12.89
N GLY A 22 3.84 -1.33 -12.73
CA GLY A 22 4.93 -2.29 -12.87
C GLY A 22 6.00 -2.14 -11.78
N ILE A 23 5.60 -1.73 -10.57
CA ILE A 23 6.53 -1.50 -9.45
C ILE A 23 6.64 -2.76 -8.61
N GLU A 24 7.86 -3.19 -8.32
CA GLU A 24 8.10 -4.24 -7.34
C GLU A 24 7.94 -3.67 -5.93
N TYR A 25 7.22 -4.40 -5.08
CA TYR A 25 6.96 -4.00 -3.70
C TYR A 25 6.94 -5.19 -2.75
N MET A 26 7.05 -4.87 -1.46
CA MET A 26 6.89 -5.81 -0.36
C MET A 26 6.04 -5.16 0.73
N VAL A 27 5.00 -5.88 1.19
CA VAL A 27 4.23 -5.49 2.39
C VAL A 27 5.07 -5.81 3.62
N THR A 28 5.20 -4.85 4.52
CA THR A 28 6.00 -4.97 5.75
C THR A 28 5.22 -4.49 6.96
N GLY A 29 5.90 -4.27 8.08
CA GLY A 29 5.33 -3.70 9.30
C GLY A 29 4.32 -4.62 9.98
N SER A 30 3.47 -4.02 10.81
CA SER A 30 2.55 -4.78 11.69
C SER A 30 1.47 -5.52 10.92
N PHE A 31 1.08 -5.03 9.73
CA PHE A 31 0.14 -5.73 8.86
C PHE A 31 0.75 -7.06 8.37
N ALA A 32 2.00 -7.04 7.86
CA ALA A 32 2.70 -8.26 7.45
C ALA A 32 2.96 -9.21 8.63
N MET A 33 3.32 -8.68 9.81
CA MET A 33 3.48 -9.49 11.02
C MET A 33 2.20 -10.23 11.39
N SER A 34 1.03 -9.62 11.21
CA SER A 34 -0.24 -10.28 11.53
C SER A 34 -0.57 -11.45 10.59
N ALA A 35 0.07 -11.51 9.41
CA ALA A 35 -0.05 -12.63 8.48
C ALA A 35 0.98 -13.74 8.72
N TYR A 36 2.20 -13.38 9.13
CA TYR A 36 3.34 -14.31 9.18
C TYR A 36 3.92 -14.55 10.57
N GLY A 37 3.43 -13.87 11.60
CA GLY A 37 3.95 -13.94 12.97
C GLY A 37 2.89 -13.53 14.00
N GLU A 38 3.27 -12.64 14.92
CA GLU A 38 2.39 -12.19 16.01
C GLU A 38 1.32 -11.20 15.53
N ILE A 39 0.06 -11.47 15.90
CA ILE A 39 -1.08 -10.61 15.57
C ILE A 39 -0.96 -9.30 16.35
N ARG A 40 -1.04 -8.17 15.64
CA ARG A 40 -1.03 -6.83 16.25
C ARG A 40 -2.14 -5.97 15.70
N PHE A 41 -2.72 -5.15 16.57
CA PHE A 41 -3.63 -4.11 16.12
C PHE A 41 -2.84 -2.99 15.44
N THR A 42 -3.15 -2.71 14.17
CA THR A 42 -2.64 -1.56 13.43
C THR A 42 -3.74 -0.92 12.60
N ARG A 43 -3.54 0.33 12.17
CA ARG A 43 -4.45 1.08 11.29
C ARG A 43 -3.74 1.63 10.05
N ASP A 44 -2.51 1.20 9.81
CA ASP A 44 -1.70 1.54 8.64
C ASP A 44 -1.19 0.28 7.93
N ILE A 45 -0.63 0.50 6.74
CA ILE A 45 0.01 -0.52 5.92
C ILE A 45 1.36 0.05 5.50
N ASP A 46 2.43 -0.62 5.91
CA ASP A 46 3.77 -0.26 5.50
C ASP A 46 4.16 -1.06 4.25
N VAL A 47 4.76 -0.38 3.28
CA VAL A 47 5.28 -1.00 2.05
C VAL A 47 6.69 -0.49 1.74
N VAL A 48 7.54 -1.39 1.26
CA VAL A 48 8.82 -1.05 0.61
C VAL A 48 8.61 -1.16 -0.89
N VAL A 49 9.02 -0.16 -1.66
CA VAL A 49 8.90 -0.14 -3.12
C VAL A 49 10.26 0.03 -3.78
N GLN A 50 10.48 -0.65 -4.91
CA GLN A 50 11.68 -0.50 -5.72
C GLN A 50 11.38 0.41 -6.91
N ILE A 51 11.95 1.62 -6.89
CA ILE A 51 11.64 2.66 -7.87
C ILE A 51 12.90 3.42 -8.30
N THR A 52 12.88 4.00 -9.49
CA THR A 52 13.93 4.90 -9.97
C THR A 52 13.46 6.36 -9.92
N LYS A 53 14.39 7.31 -10.12
CA LYS A 53 14.04 8.73 -10.23
C LYS A 53 12.99 9.02 -11.32
N LYS A 54 12.94 8.20 -12.38
CA LYS A 54 11.97 8.35 -13.49
C LYS A 54 10.55 7.96 -13.10
N ASP A 55 10.39 7.20 -12.02
CA ASP A 55 9.09 6.70 -11.57
C ASP A 55 8.41 7.65 -10.59
N VAL A 56 9.15 8.57 -9.97
CA VAL A 56 8.61 9.52 -8.99
C VAL A 56 7.37 10.26 -9.51
N PRO A 57 7.36 10.88 -10.72
CA PRO A 57 6.19 11.61 -11.17
C PRO A 57 4.95 10.74 -11.37
N ARG A 58 5.11 9.51 -11.90
CA ARG A 58 3.97 8.61 -12.13
C ARG A 58 3.40 8.08 -10.83
N ILE A 59 4.27 7.79 -9.86
CA ILE A 59 3.89 7.28 -8.53
C ILE A 59 3.16 8.37 -7.78
N THR A 60 3.76 9.56 -7.68
CA THR A 60 3.12 10.70 -7.01
C THR A 60 1.72 10.92 -7.59
N ARG A 61 1.58 11.02 -8.91
CA ARG A 61 0.27 11.21 -9.56
C ARG A 61 -0.73 10.07 -9.29
N LYS A 62 -0.28 8.82 -9.17
CA LYS A 62 -1.18 7.67 -8.95
C LYS A 62 -1.68 7.59 -7.49
N PHE A 63 -0.90 8.09 -6.55
CA PHE A 63 -1.14 7.97 -5.11
C PHE A 63 -1.40 9.30 -4.39
N GLU A 64 -1.47 10.44 -5.11
CA GLU A 64 -1.66 11.78 -4.52
C GLU A 64 -3.04 12.01 -3.87
N THR A 65 -4.03 11.17 -4.20
CA THR A 65 -5.39 11.24 -3.65
C THR A 65 -5.76 9.93 -2.96
N GLU A 66 -6.75 9.97 -2.07
CA GLU A 66 -7.37 8.80 -1.42
C GLU A 66 -6.54 8.10 -0.33
N TYR A 67 -5.27 8.48 -0.17
CA TYR A 67 -4.40 8.06 0.93
C TYR A 67 -4.24 9.22 1.94
N TYR A 68 -4.26 8.92 3.24
CA TYR A 68 -4.21 9.89 4.36
C TYR A 68 -2.98 9.67 5.23
#